data_AF-A0A060CH70-F1
#
_entry.id   AF-A0A060CH70-F1
#
_cell.length_a   1.000
_cell.length_b   1.000
_cell.length_c   1.000
_cell.angle_alpha   90.00
_cell.angle_beta   90.00
_cell.angle_gamma   90.00
#
_symmetry.space_group_name_H-M   'P 1'
#
loop_
_entity.id
_entity.type
_entity.pdbx_description
1 polymer ?
#
loop_
_entity_poly.entity_id
_entity_poly.type
_entity_poly.pdbx_seq_one_letter_code
_entity_poly.pdbx_strand_id
1 'polypeptide(L)'
;KASEGADWTMYFWGNKTSTFLKKQDDMNIIAETGWPSQGGTACGNEWETDCPDKAVAGIKEMNTFMEDWVCRALRDGTEYFWFEAFDEPWKIRFNTDGKAWEDHWGLMTVDRKLKDGVEIPDCGGKRVPE
;
A
#
# COMPACT_ATOMS: atom_id res chain seq x y z
N LYS A 1 -11.85 -2.50 0.05
CA LYS A 1 -11.16 -3.67 -0.57
C LYS A 1 -10.01 -3.23 -1.50
N ALA A 2 -9.18 -4.17 -1.98
CA ALA A 2 -7.94 -3.85 -2.73
C ALA A 2 -8.15 -3.05 -4.02
N SER A 3 -9.16 -3.40 -4.81
CA SER A 3 -9.51 -2.72 -6.07
C SER A 3 -9.98 -1.27 -5.90
N GLU A 4 -10.17 -0.81 -4.67
CA GLU A 4 -10.54 0.58 -4.34
C GLU A 4 -9.40 1.28 -3.57
N GLY A 5 -8.32 0.56 -3.25
CA GLY A 5 -7.27 1.05 -2.37
C GLY A 5 -6.53 2.25 -2.95
N ALA A 6 -6.24 2.24 -4.26
CA ALA A 6 -5.54 3.34 -4.91
C ALA A 6 -6.38 4.63 -4.91
N ASP A 7 -7.67 4.52 -5.21
CA ASP A 7 -8.62 5.64 -5.12
C ASP A 7 -8.78 6.14 -3.70
N TRP A 8 -8.92 5.22 -2.74
CA TRP A 8 -9.02 5.55 -1.33
C TRP A 8 -7.76 6.28 -0.84
N THR A 9 -6.57 5.87 -1.26
CA THR A 9 -5.30 6.51 -0.87
C THR A 9 -5.26 7.96 -1.32
N MET A 10 -5.63 8.26 -2.57
CA MET A 10 -5.68 9.65 -3.05
C MET A 10 -6.79 10.47 -2.39
N TYR A 11 -7.96 9.86 -2.17
CA TYR A 11 -9.05 10.50 -1.42
C TYR A 11 -8.61 10.86 0.00
N PHE A 12 -8.00 9.92 0.72
CA PHE A 12 -7.53 10.12 2.08
C PHE A 12 -6.45 11.20 2.12
N TRP A 13 -5.45 11.11 1.23
CA TRP A 13 -4.39 12.11 1.12
C TRP A 13 -4.98 13.50 0.92
N GLY A 14 -5.78 13.73 -0.13
CA GLY A 14 -6.34 15.05 -0.41
C GLY A 14 -7.18 15.61 0.75
N ASN A 15 -8.00 14.78 1.39
CA ASN A 15 -8.82 15.21 2.53
C ASN A 15 -8.00 15.55 3.76
N LYS A 16 -6.89 14.83 4.00
CA LYS A 16 -6.04 15.09 5.16
C LYS A 16 -5.04 16.19 4.92
N THR A 17 -4.65 16.47 3.67
CA THR A 17 -3.50 17.31 3.36
C THR A 17 -3.76 18.60 2.61
N SER A 18 -4.93 18.75 1.99
CA SER A 18 -5.25 19.89 1.11
C SER A 18 -4.92 21.28 1.64
N THR A 19 -4.93 21.50 2.96
CA THR A 19 -4.65 22.81 3.57
C THR A 19 -3.16 23.12 3.77
N PHE A 20 -2.27 22.12 3.61
CA PHE A 20 -0.84 22.27 3.84
C PHE A 20 0.04 21.84 2.66
N LEU A 21 -0.57 21.36 1.57
CA LEU A 21 0.15 21.09 0.33
C LEU A 21 0.86 22.36 -0.16
N LYS A 22 2.09 22.16 -0.60
CA LYS A 22 2.92 23.18 -1.22
C LYS A 22 2.39 23.47 -2.63
N LYS A 23 2.61 24.69 -3.10
CA LYS A 23 2.26 25.10 -4.48
C LYS A 23 3.06 24.34 -5.54
N GLN A 24 4.26 23.89 -5.20
CA GLN A 24 5.08 23.05 -6.06
C GLN A 24 4.71 21.60 -5.73
N ASP A 25 4.12 20.90 -6.70
CA ASP A 25 3.49 19.61 -6.46
C ASP A 25 4.49 18.51 -6.09
N ASP A 26 5.69 18.55 -6.67
CA ASP A 26 6.83 17.65 -6.40
C ASP A 26 7.38 17.74 -4.96
N MET A 27 7.09 18.83 -4.23
CA MET A 27 7.43 18.95 -2.81
C MET A 27 6.41 18.28 -1.89
N ASN A 28 5.33 17.72 -2.43
CA ASN A 28 4.32 16.98 -1.68
C ASN A 28 4.51 15.48 -1.88
N ILE A 29 5.01 14.81 -0.86
CA ILE A 29 5.36 13.38 -0.92
C ILE A 29 4.44 12.59 0.01
N ILE A 30 3.84 11.53 -0.50
CA ILE A 30 3.15 10.53 0.34
C ILE A 30 4.23 9.67 1.01
N ALA A 31 4.42 9.87 2.32
CA ALA A 31 5.50 9.24 3.04
C ALA A 31 5.40 7.70 3.05
N GLU A 32 4.20 7.13 3.06
CA GLU A 32 3.99 5.69 3.13
C GLU A 32 2.68 5.30 2.44
N THR A 33 2.73 4.25 1.64
CA THR A 33 1.56 3.53 1.14
C THR A 33 1.95 2.12 0.71
N GLY A 34 1.06 1.16 0.88
CA GLY A 34 1.35 -0.25 0.60
C GLY A 34 0.19 -1.16 0.92
N TRP A 35 0.43 -2.46 0.82
CA TRP A 35 -0.54 -3.50 1.12
C TRP A 35 0.14 -4.74 1.69
N PRO A 36 -0.32 -5.32 2.81
CA PRO A 36 0.33 -6.49 3.40
C PRO A 36 -0.02 -7.77 2.64
N SER A 37 0.95 -8.68 2.50
CA SER A 37 0.80 -9.90 1.71
C SER A 37 0.03 -11.02 2.41
N GLN A 38 -0.23 -10.90 3.71
CA GLN A 38 -1.01 -11.83 4.53
C GLN A 38 -1.32 -11.18 5.88
N GLY A 39 -2.09 -11.87 6.73
CA GLY A 39 -2.28 -11.46 8.12
C GLY A 39 -3.70 -11.06 8.52
N GLY A 40 -4.70 -11.32 7.70
CA GLY A 40 -6.11 -11.13 8.09
C GLY A 40 -6.81 -10.02 7.31
N THR A 41 -7.76 -9.34 7.95
CA THR A 41 -8.67 -8.41 7.28
C THR A 41 -9.04 -7.20 8.12
N ALA A 42 -9.30 -6.05 7.49
CA ALA A 42 -9.72 -4.82 8.16
C ALA A 42 -10.99 -4.22 7.52
N CYS A 43 -11.89 -3.71 8.35
CA CYS A 43 -13.11 -3.00 7.89
C CYS A 43 -12.89 -1.50 7.63
N GLY A 44 -11.65 -1.00 7.73
CA GLY A 44 -11.33 0.42 7.54
C GLY A 44 -11.68 1.30 8.75
N ASN A 45 -12.19 0.71 9.83
CA ASN A 45 -12.42 1.37 11.11
C ASN A 45 -12.14 0.38 12.27
N GLU A 46 -12.15 0.89 13.50
CA GLU A 46 -11.76 0.11 14.68
C GLU A 46 -12.91 -0.68 15.33
N TRP A 47 -14.17 -0.32 15.04
CA TRP A 47 -15.35 -0.85 15.73
C TRP A 47 -16.09 -1.95 14.97
N GLU A 48 -15.96 -2.01 13.64
CA GLU A 48 -16.54 -3.06 12.82
C GLU A 48 -15.57 -4.24 12.67
N THR A 49 -16.06 -5.43 13.00
CA THR A 49 -15.30 -6.69 12.89
C THR A 49 -15.80 -7.61 11.78
N ASP A 50 -17.01 -7.35 11.26
CA ASP A 50 -17.60 -8.09 10.15
C ASP A 50 -18.23 -7.10 9.16
N CYS A 51 -17.67 -7.04 7.96
CA CYS A 51 -18.12 -6.15 6.90
C CYS A 51 -17.89 -6.81 5.53
N PRO A 52 -18.79 -6.60 4.56
CA PRO A 52 -18.74 -7.27 3.27
C PRO A 52 -17.56 -6.84 2.39
N ASP A 53 -17.11 -5.59 2.48
CA ASP A 53 -16.08 -5.00 1.61
C ASP A 53 -14.72 -4.80 2.31
N LYS A 54 -14.40 -5.68 3.28
CA LYS A 54 -13.14 -5.64 4.04
C LYS A 54 -11.90 -5.61 3.15
N ALA A 55 -10.89 -4.88 3.60
CA ALA A 55 -9.53 -5.00 3.08
C ALA A 55 -8.96 -6.35 3.54
N VAL A 56 -8.51 -7.17 2.61
CA VAL A 56 -7.94 -8.49 2.88
C VAL A 56 -6.44 -8.43 2.61
N ALA A 57 -5.62 -8.81 3.58
CA ALA A 57 -4.19 -8.96 3.39
C ALA A 57 -3.91 -10.23 2.59
N GLY A 58 -3.14 -10.12 1.50
CA GLY A 58 -2.95 -11.19 0.53
C GLY A 58 -2.05 -10.78 -0.63
N ILE A 59 -1.33 -11.74 -1.23
CA ILE A 59 -0.47 -11.51 -2.41
C ILE A 59 -1.31 -11.00 -3.58
N LYS A 60 -2.49 -11.58 -3.81
CA LYS A 60 -3.39 -11.16 -4.89
C LYS A 60 -3.83 -9.71 -4.69
N GLU A 61 -4.23 -9.36 -3.48
CA GLU A 61 -4.67 -8.03 -3.12
C GLU A 61 -3.53 -7.01 -3.15
N MET A 62 -2.31 -7.40 -2.76
CA MET A 62 -1.11 -6.60 -2.91
C MET A 62 -0.84 -6.30 -4.39
N ASN A 63 -0.88 -7.32 -5.27
CA ASN A 63 -0.70 -7.11 -6.71
C ASN A 63 -1.78 -6.20 -7.30
N THR A 64 -3.06 -6.39 -6.93
CA THR A 64 -4.16 -5.51 -7.37
C THR A 64 -3.90 -4.06 -6.95
N PHE A 65 -3.57 -3.83 -5.67
CA PHE A 65 -3.29 -2.48 -5.19
C PHE A 65 -2.07 -1.88 -5.89
N MET A 66 -1.00 -2.65 -6.07
CA MET A 66 0.23 -2.19 -6.71
C MET A 66 0.01 -1.84 -8.19
N GLU A 67 -0.72 -2.67 -8.94
CA GLU A 67 -1.07 -2.40 -10.33
C GLU A 67 -1.85 -1.09 -10.47
N ASP A 68 -2.88 -0.90 -9.65
CA ASP A 68 -3.70 0.31 -9.65
C ASP A 68 -2.94 1.55 -9.17
N TRP A 69 -2.11 1.41 -8.14
CA TRP A 69 -1.39 2.52 -7.51
C TRP A 69 -0.16 2.97 -8.30
N VAL A 70 0.76 2.05 -8.62
CA VAL A 70 2.07 2.40 -9.20
C VAL A 70 1.88 3.08 -10.55
N CYS A 71 1.05 2.51 -11.42
CA CYS A 71 0.84 3.06 -12.75
C CYS A 71 0.06 4.39 -12.71
N ARG A 72 -0.85 4.55 -11.74
CA ARG A 72 -1.49 5.83 -11.47
C ARG A 72 -0.49 6.88 -11.00
N ALA A 73 0.32 6.57 -9.99
CA ALA A 73 1.29 7.49 -9.43
C ALA A 73 2.28 7.98 -10.49
N LEU A 74 2.78 7.07 -11.34
CA LEU A 74 3.62 7.42 -12.49
C LEU A 74 2.90 8.30 -13.53
N ARG A 75 1.62 8.05 -13.80
CA ARG A 75 0.82 8.85 -14.74
C ARG A 75 0.54 10.26 -14.19
N ASP A 76 0.24 10.35 -12.90
CA ASP A 76 -0.23 11.56 -12.24
C ASP A 76 0.93 12.40 -11.66
N GLY A 77 2.17 11.89 -11.70
CA GLY A 77 3.35 12.56 -11.13
C GLY A 77 3.32 12.63 -9.61
N THR A 78 2.73 11.61 -8.96
CA THR A 78 2.64 11.55 -7.49
C THR A 78 3.92 10.99 -6.91
N GLU A 79 4.60 11.77 -6.08
CA GLU A 79 5.77 11.34 -5.31
C GLU A 79 5.34 10.54 -4.07
N TYR A 80 5.93 9.35 -3.88
CA TYR A 80 5.62 8.49 -2.74
C TYR A 80 6.76 7.54 -2.39
N PHE A 81 6.74 7.02 -1.16
CA PHE A 81 7.50 5.83 -0.81
C PHE A 81 6.56 4.64 -0.64
N TRP A 82 6.92 3.53 -1.29
CA TRP A 82 6.24 2.25 -1.06
C TRP A 82 6.65 1.69 0.30
N PHE A 83 5.66 1.30 1.09
CA PHE A 83 5.83 0.64 2.37
C PHE A 83 5.49 -0.85 2.21
N GLU A 84 6.45 -1.77 2.19
CA GLU A 84 7.90 -1.55 2.37
C GLU A 84 8.74 -2.54 1.55
N ALA A 85 10.07 -2.42 1.63
CA ALA A 85 10.97 -3.27 0.84
C ALA A 85 10.98 -4.73 1.32
N PHE A 86 11.10 -4.96 2.63
CA PHE A 86 11.28 -6.29 3.23
C PHE A 86 10.27 -6.52 4.34
N ASP A 87 9.87 -7.78 4.53
CA ASP A 87 9.17 -8.15 5.75
C ASP A 87 10.03 -7.86 6.99
N GLU A 88 9.38 -7.36 8.03
CA GLU A 88 9.99 -6.96 9.28
C GLU A 88 9.47 -7.83 10.45
N PRO A 89 10.07 -9.01 10.72
CA PRO A 89 9.56 -9.98 11.70
C PRO A 89 9.40 -9.43 13.11
N TRP A 90 10.19 -8.42 13.47
CA TRP A 90 10.12 -7.82 14.81
C TRP A 90 8.79 -7.10 15.06
N LYS A 91 8.04 -6.74 14.01
CA LYS A 91 6.71 -6.12 14.10
C LYS A 91 5.60 -7.08 14.55
N ILE A 92 5.87 -8.38 14.65
CA ILE A 92 4.90 -9.37 15.16
C ILE A 92 4.32 -8.99 16.53
N ARG A 93 5.07 -8.22 17.34
CA ARG A 93 4.63 -7.66 18.63
C ARG A 93 3.41 -6.73 18.55
N PHE A 94 3.05 -6.25 17.36
CA PHE A 94 1.91 -5.37 17.11
C PHE A 94 0.69 -6.13 16.58
N ASN A 95 0.86 -7.40 16.22
CA ASN A 95 -0.23 -8.23 15.72
C ASN A 95 -1.24 -8.52 16.83
N THR A 96 -2.52 -8.50 16.47
CA THR A 96 -3.65 -8.91 17.35
C THR A 96 -4.52 -9.92 16.62
N ASP A 97 -5.46 -10.56 17.34
CA ASP A 97 -6.39 -11.53 16.74
C ASP A 97 -7.13 -10.93 15.54
N GLY A 98 -7.06 -11.63 14.39
CA GLY A 98 -7.63 -11.18 13.11
C GLY A 98 -6.87 -10.06 12.40
N LYS A 99 -5.82 -9.50 13.03
CA LYS A 99 -5.00 -8.39 12.54
C LYS A 99 -3.50 -8.67 12.73
N ALA A 100 -3.01 -9.68 12.01
CA ALA A 100 -1.66 -10.21 12.09
C ALA A 100 -0.83 -9.92 10.82
N TRP A 101 -0.85 -8.69 10.34
CA TRP A 101 -0.24 -8.28 9.06
C TRP A 101 1.01 -7.41 9.21
N GLU A 102 1.35 -6.95 10.41
CA GLU A 102 2.36 -5.89 10.61
C GLU A 102 3.77 -6.31 10.20
N ASP A 103 4.08 -7.61 10.23
CA ASP A 103 5.35 -8.18 9.79
C ASP A 103 5.35 -8.65 8.33
N HIS A 104 4.34 -8.26 7.54
CA HIS A 104 4.07 -8.80 6.19
C HIS A 104 3.88 -7.75 5.08
N TRP A 105 4.33 -6.51 5.28
CA TRP A 105 4.20 -5.41 4.30
C TRP A 105 5.26 -5.42 3.19
N GLY A 106 6.32 -6.21 3.31
CA GLY A 106 7.42 -6.23 2.37
C GLY A 106 7.00 -6.70 0.98
N LEU A 107 7.57 -6.11 -0.08
CA LEU A 107 7.57 -6.76 -1.42
C LEU A 107 8.45 -8.01 -1.41
N MET A 108 9.48 -8.00 -0.58
CA MET A 108 10.47 -9.06 -0.45
C MET A 108 10.38 -9.74 0.92
N THR A 109 10.82 -10.99 0.97
CA THR A 109 11.05 -11.72 2.22
C THR A 109 12.25 -11.12 2.97
N VAL A 110 12.42 -11.55 4.22
CA VAL A 110 13.60 -11.23 5.06
C VAL A 110 14.94 -11.57 4.41
N ASP A 111 14.96 -12.58 3.54
CA ASP A 111 16.13 -13.03 2.79
C ASP A 111 16.36 -12.22 1.50
N ARG A 112 15.65 -11.10 1.32
CA ARG A 112 15.74 -10.21 0.17
C ARG A 112 15.40 -10.89 -1.14
N LYS A 113 14.43 -11.81 -1.10
CA LYS A 113 13.84 -12.43 -2.29
C LYS A 113 12.45 -11.85 -2.51
N LEU A 114 12.11 -11.53 -3.76
CA LEU A 114 10.74 -11.16 -4.09
C LEU A 114 9.80 -12.28 -3.60
N LYS A 115 8.70 -11.91 -2.93
CA LYS A 115 7.74 -12.89 -2.44
C LYS A 115 7.12 -13.66 -3.61
N ASP A 116 6.82 -14.93 -3.38
CA ASP A 116 6.21 -15.78 -4.38
C ASP A 116 4.85 -15.21 -4.80
N GLY A 117 4.64 -15.11 -6.12
CA GLY A 117 3.46 -14.52 -6.71
C GLY A 117 3.38 -12.98 -6.69
N VAL A 118 4.34 -12.25 -6.12
CA VAL A 118 4.36 -10.78 -6.25
C VAL A 118 4.75 -10.39 -7.68
N GLU A 119 3.99 -9.47 -8.26
CA GLU A 119 4.20 -8.95 -9.61
C GLU A 119 4.50 -7.45 -9.56
N ILE A 120 5.63 -7.04 -10.14
CA ILE A 120 5.99 -5.62 -10.25
C ILE A 120 5.35 -5.04 -11.53
N PRO A 121 4.52 -3.98 -11.43
CA PRO A 121 3.84 -3.41 -12.58
C PRO A 121 4.82 -2.81 -13.62
N ASP A 122 4.62 -3.11 -14.90
CA ASP A 122 5.43 -2.57 -16.01
C ASP A 122 4.96 -1.17 -16.46
N CYS A 123 3.69 -0.82 -16.22
CA CYS A 123 3.10 0.50 -16.51
C CYS A 123 3.39 1.06 -17.92
N GLY A 124 3.61 0.17 -18.91
CA GLY A 124 3.97 0.54 -20.27
C GLY A 124 5.38 1.12 -20.42
N GLY A 125 6.33 0.69 -19.58
CA GLY A 125 7.72 1.14 -19.59
C GLY A 125 7.94 2.56 -19.04
N LYS A 126 6.90 3.17 -18.45
CA LYS A 126 7.02 4.48 -17.79
C LYS A 126 7.94 4.40 -16.58
N ARG A 127 8.71 5.45 -16.35
CA ARG A 127 9.64 5.58 -15.21
C ARG A 127 9.43 6.94 -14.55
N VAL A 128 9.84 7.03 -13.29
CA VAL A 128 10.04 8.33 -12.65
C VAL A 128 11.01 9.17 -13.49
N PRO A 129 10.73 10.47 -13.71
CA PRO A 129 11.66 11.38 -14.38
C PRO A 129 13.04 11.38 -13.69
N GLU A 130 14.12 11.45 -14.46
CA GLU A 130 15.50 11.62 -13.96
C GLU A 130 15.75 13.03 -13.40
#